data_AF-A0A7X7YVS4-F1
#
_entry.id   AF-A0A7X7YVS4-F1
#
_cell.length_a   1.000
_cell.length_b   1.000
_cell.length_c   1.000
_cell.angle_alpha   90.00
_cell.angle_beta   90.00
_cell.angle_gamma   90.00
#
_symmetry.space_group_name_H-M   'P 1'
#
loop_
_entity.id
_entity.type
_entity.pdbx_description
1 polymer ?
#
loop_
_entity_poly.entity_id
_entity_poly.type
_entity_poly.pdbx_seq_one_letter_code
_entity_poly.pdbx_strand_id
1 'polypeptide(L)'
;MIMFYNLLAIIGSVVGALLGMGVARAYGFSSVLGTVAGAFVGGGLGAIPKRLTLRRARKRLARFSVEELRQQLYTPVFSPNRWPPNYLLLELRARGEDLNKHVELVLNMLEADHPWQRAFGYGALLSAYPHLAKDLKGYRPSASVEDCRERVGGLRGRQA
;
A
#
# COMPACT_ATOMS: atom_id res chain seq x y z
N MET A 1 3.89 6.77 2.95
CA MET A 1 3.84 5.85 4.11
C MET A 1 4.57 4.52 3.91
N ILE A 2 4.39 3.81 2.79
CA ILE A 2 5.03 2.49 2.57
C ILE A 2 6.57 2.56 2.66
N MET A 3 7.20 3.61 2.12
CA MET A 3 8.66 3.80 2.19
C MET A 3 9.20 3.99 3.61
N PHE A 4 8.52 4.78 4.45
CA PHE A 4 8.97 5.03 5.83
C PHE A 4 9.02 3.74 6.66
N TYR A 5 7.96 2.93 6.59
CA TYR A 5 7.93 1.66 7.32
C TYR A 5 8.93 0.63 6.77
N ASN A 6 9.14 0.61 5.46
CA ASN A 6 10.16 -0.25 4.87
C ASN A 6 11.58 0.20 5.31
N LEU A 7 11.80 1.51 5.41
CA LEU A 7 13.06 2.07 5.92
C LEU A 7 13.31 1.66 7.39
N LEU A 8 12.30 1.73 8.25
CA LEU A 8 12.40 1.25 9.64
C LEU A 8 12.75 -0.24 9.72
N ALA A 9 12.16 -1.06 8.85
CA ALA A 9 12.49 -2.49 8.78
C ALA A 9 13.94 -2.71 8.33
N ILE A 10 14.42 -1.95 7.33
CA ILE A 10 15.81 -2.02 6.85
C ILE A 10 16.79 -1.59 7.96
N ILE A 11 16.54 -0.45 8.60
CA ILE A 11 17.36 0.04 9.72
C ILE A 11 17.38 -1.00 10.85
N GLY A 12 16.20 -1.56 11.19
CA GLY A 12 16.08 -2.64 12.16
C GLY A 12 16.95 -3.84 11.79
N SER A 13 16.90 -4.30 10.55
CA SER A 13 17.75 -5.40 10.07
C SER A 13 19.24 -5.09 10.18
N VAL A 14 19.67 -3.89 9.81
CA VAL A 14 21.08 -3.48 9.88
C VAL A 14 21.55 -3.43 11.34
N VAL A 15 20.80 -2.77 12.22
CA VAL A 15 21.13 -2.70 13.66
C VAL A 15 21.15 -4.09 14.27
N GLY A 16 20.14 -4.92 13.96
CA GLY A 16 20.08 -6.30 14.42
C GLY A 16 21.27 -7.13 13.96
N ALA A 17 21.70 -6.98 12.70
CA ALA A 17 22.87 -7.67 12.14
C ALA A 17 24.17 -7.31 12.87
N LEU A 18 24.36 -6.02 13.16
CA LEU A 18 25.53 -5.51 13.90
C LEU A 18 25.55 -6.03 15.34
N LEU A 19 24.41 -5.97 16.04
CA LEU A 19 24.29 -6.51 17.40
C LEU A 19 24.48 -8.03 17.43
N GLY A 20 23.88 -8.75 16.48
CA GLY A 20 24.01 -10.20 16.36
C GLY A 20 25.45 -10.64 16.08
N MET A 21 26.21 -9.88 15.29
CA MET A 21 27.65 -10.10 15.10
C MET A 21 28.43 -9.92 16.41
N GLY A 22 28.13 -8.85 17.16
CA GLY A 22 28.78 -8.57 18.46
C GLY A 22 28.52 -9.67 19.48
N VAL A 23 27.27 -10.13 19.60
CA VAL A 23 26.89 -11.25 20.47
C VAL A 23 27.57 -12.55 20.03
N ALA A 24 27.56 -12.88 18.74
CA ALA A 24 28.21 -14.11 18.29
C ALA A 24 29.71 -14.13 18.59
N ARG A 25 30.40 -12.99 18.41
CA ARG A 25 31.82 -12.86 18.79
C ARG A 25 32.05 -13.01 20.29
N ALA A 26 31.19 -12.42 21.12
CA ALA A 26 31.32 -12.47 22.57
C ALA A 26 31.12 -13.89 23.15
N TYR A 27 30.27 -14.70 22.52
CA TYR A 27 29.94 -16.07 22.97
C TYR A 27 30.63 -17.18 22.15
N GLY A 28 31.57 -16.83 21.26
CA GLY A 28 32.33 -17.80 20.46
C GLY A 28 31.53 -18.50 19.36
N PHE A 29 30.36 -17.99 18.99
CA PHE A 29 29.58 -18.50 17.86
C PHE A 29 30.09 -17.94 16.52
N SER A 30 29.70 -18.60 15.42
CA SER A 30 29.95 -18.07 14.08
C SER A 30 29.33 -16.69 13.91
N SER A 31 30.16 -15.70 13.58
CA SER A 31 29.75 -14.32 13.33
C SER A 31 28.70 -14.22 12.22
N VAL A 32 28.79 -15.09 11.21
CA VAL A 32 27.82 -15.17 10.11
C VAL A 32 26.44 -15.55 10.63
N LEU A 33 26.37 -16.57 11.50
CA LEU A 33 25.10 -17.02 12.08
C LEU A 33 24.47 -15.92 12.94
N GLY A 34 25.28 -15.25 13.75
CA GLY A 34 24.84 -14.11 14.57
C GLY A 34 24.33 -12.94 13.73
N THR A 35 25.04 -12.57 12.66
CA THR A 35 24.62 -11.51 11.73
C THR A 35 23.29 -11.83 11.07
N VAL A 36 23.11 -13.05 10.56
CA VAL A 36 21.86 -13.45 9.90
C VAL A 36 20.70 -13.47 10.90
N ALA A 37 20.87 -14.13 12.05
CA ALA A 37 19.83 -14.20 13.08
C ALA A 37 19.45 -12.79 13.58
N GLY A 38 20.45 -11.95 13.84
CA GLY A 38 20.27 -10.57 14.22
C GLY A 38 19.51 -9.75 13.18
N ALA A 39 19.83 -9.90 11.88
CA ALA A 39 19.13 -9.22 10.80
C ALA A 39 17.64 -9.59 10.74
N PHE A 40 17.32 -10.89 10.89
CA PHE A 40 15.93 -11.35 10.90
C PHE A 40 15.13 -10.80 12.08
N VAL A 41 15.71 -10.87 13.29
CA VAL A 41 15.07 -10.33 14.50
C VAL A 41 14.88 -8.82 14.37
N GLY A 42 15.94 -8.09 13.98
CA GLY A 42 15.92 -6.65 13.80
C GLY A 42 14.91 -6.19 12.75
N GLY A 43 14.86 -6.85 11.59
CA GLY A 43 13.88 -6.55 10.54
C GLY A 43 12.45 -6.87 10.97
N GLY A 44 12.27 -7.98 11.71
CA GLY A 44 11.00 -8.36 12.31
C GLY A 44 10.47 -7.30 13.27
N LEU A 45 11.33 -6.81 14.18
CA LEU A 45 11.01 -5.74 15.12
C LEU A 45 10.74 -4.41 14.40
N GLY A 46 11.55 -4.05 13.41
CA GLY A 46 11.37 -2.85 12.60
C GLY A 46 10.05 -2.85 11.78
N ALA A 47 9.50 -4.03 11.49
CA ALA A 47 8.19 -4.17 10.84
C ALA A 47 6.99 -4.08 11.80
N ILE A 48 7.19 -4.11 13.12
CA ILE A 48 6.10 -4.07 14.12
C ILE A 48 5.22 -2.82 13.95
N PRO A 49 5.75 -1.58 13.82
CA PRO A 49 4.91 -0.40 13.66
C PRO A 49 3.95 -0.51 12.47
N LYS A 50 4.44 -1.00 11.32
CA LYS A 50 3.62 -1.25 10.13
C LYS A 50 2.49 -2.23 10.43
N ARG A 51 2.80 -3.35 11.08
CA ARG A 51 1.82 -4.38 11.43
C ARG A 51 0.75 -3.85 12.40
N LEU A 52 1.16 -3.07 13.41
CA LEU A 52 0.22 -2.48 14.37
C LEU A 52 -0.68 -1.42 13.72
N THR A 53 -0.13 -0.55 12.87
CA THR A 53 -0.91 0.45 12.13
C THR A 53 -1.93 -0.23 11.22
N LEU A 54 -1.54 -1.26 10.46
CA LEU A 54 -2.46 -2.01 9.59
C LEU A 54 -3.53 -2.75 10.40
N ARG A 55 -3.16 -3.37 11.54
CA ARG A 55 -4.12 -4.01 12.44
C ARG A 55 -5.14 -3.02 13.01
N ARG A 56 -4.69 -1.84 13.44
CA ARG A 56 -5.58 -0.76 13.93
C ARG A 56 -6.49 -0.23 12.81
N ALA A 57 -5.95 -0.04 11.61
CA ALA A 57 -6.73 0.37 10.44
C ALA A 57 -7.84 -0.64 10.13
N ARG A 58 -7.50 -1.93 10.05
CA ARG A 58 -8.50 -3.01 9.87
C ARG A 58 -9.54 -3.04 10.98
N LYS A 59 -9.13 -2.95 12.25
CA LYS A 59 -10.08 -2.91 13.38
C LYS A 59 -11.03 -1.71 13.32
N ARG A 60 -10.59 -0.56 12.79
CA ARG A 60 -11.46 0.60 12.59
C ARG A 60 -12.39 0.41 11.40
N LEU A 61 -11.87 -0.09 10.27
CA LEU A 61 -12.65 -0.35 9.07
C LEU A 61 -13.72 -1.43 9.28
N ALA A 62 -13.42 -2.44 10.10
CA ALA A 62 -14.35 -3.49 10.51
C ALA A 62 -15.61 -2.98 11.23
N ARG A 63 -15.60 -1.73 11.73
CA ARG A 63 -16.77 -1.12 12.40
C ARG A 63 -17.80 -0.59 11.41
N PHE A 64 -17.41 -0.30 10.18
CA PHE A 64 -18.33 0.14 9.14
C PHE A 64 -19.00 -1.08 8.52
N SER A 65 -20.28 -0.96 8.20
CA SER A 65 -21.03 -1.85 7.31
C SER A 65 -20.49 -1.77 5.87
N VAL A 66 -20.86 -2.74 5.04
CA VAL A 66 -20.50 -2.72 3.61
C VAL A 66 -21.03 -1.46 2.93
N GLU A 67 -22.25 -1.04 3.26
CA GLU A 67 -22.89 0.13 2.64
C GLU A 67 -22.19 1.43 3.03
N GLU A 68 -21.80 1.58 4.30
CA GLU A 68 -21.00 2.73 4.74
C GLU A 68 -19.63 2.77 4.05
N LEU A 69 -18.99 1.62 3.83
CA LEU A 69 -17.73 1.55 3.10
C LEU A 69 -17.91 1.98 1.63
N ARG A 70 -18.99 1.55 0.96
CA ARG A 70 -19.33 2.01 -0.39
C ARG A 70 -19.60 3.51 -0.40
N GLN A 71 -20.41 4.01 0.53
CA GLN A 71 -20.71 5.43 0.63
C GLN A 71 -19.44 6.27 0.80
N GLN A 72 -18.52 5.84 1.68
CA GLN A 72 -17.22 6.50 1.83
C GLN A 72 -16.36 6.42 0.57
N LEU A 73 -16.46 5.33 -0.19
CA LEU A 73 -15.72 5.15 -1.43
C LEU A 73 -16.16 6.17 -2.50
N TYR A 74 -17.45 6.54 -2.56
CA TYR A 74 -17.97 7.56 -3.50
C TYR A 74 -17.99 8.99 -2.95
N THR A 75 -17.73 9.17 -1.65
CA THR A 75 -17.68 10.51 -1.04
C THR A 75 -16.52 11.34 -1.61
N PRO A 76 -16.72 12.65 -1.94
CA PRO A 76 -15.67 13.52 -2.43
C PRO A 76 -14.42 13.56 -1.54
N VAL A 77 -13.29 13.86 -2.18
CA VAL A 77 -11.96 13.49 -1.69
C VAL A 77 -11.44 14.36 -0.50
N PHE A 78 -12.23 15.31 0.00
CA PHE A 78 -11.87 16.24 1.08
C PHE A 78 -12.70 16.10 2.37
N SER A 79 -13.16 14.89 2.72
CA SER A 79 -13.72 14.68 4.06
C SER A 79 -12.61 14.30 5.06
N PRO A 80 -12.43 15.05 6.18
CA PRO A 80 -11.35 14.85 7.15
C PRO A 80 -11.36 13.46 7.83
N ASN A 81 -12.46 12.72 7.71
CA ASN A 81 -12.62 11.38 8.27
C ASN A 81 -12.65 10.27 7.21
N ARG A 82 -12.35 10.57 5.94
CA ARG A 82 -12.41 9.58 4.86
C ARG A 82 -11.17 8.70 4.83
N TRP A 83 -11.39 7.39 4.76
CA TRP A 83 -10.30 6.44 4.54
C TRP A 83 -9.82 6.48 3.09
N PRO A 84 -8.52 6.30 2.84
CA PRO A 84 -8.01 6.23 1.47
C PRO A 84 -8.68 5.09 0.68
N PRO A 85 -9.01 5.27 -0.62
CA PRO A 85 -9.77 4.31 -1.41
C PRO A 85 -9.17 2.91 -1.44
N ASN A 86 -7.84 2.80 -1.43
CA ASN A 86 -7.16 1.50 -1.39
C ASN A 86 -7.48 0.70 -0.11
N TYR A 87 -7.69 1.35 1.04
CA TYR A 87 -8.09 0.64 2.26
C TYR A 87 -9.55 0.20 2.21
N LEU A 88 -10.43 1.04 1.68
CA LEU A 88 -11.85 0.74 1.51
C LEU A 88 -12.05 -0.44 0.56
N LEU A 89 -11.41 -0.42 -0.61
CA LEU A 89 -11.49 -1.50 -1.61
C LEU A 89 -10.93 -2.83 -1.09
N LEU A 90 -9.81 -2.80 -0.35
CA LEU A 90 -9.26 -4.02 0.25
C LEU A 90 -10.17 -4.61 1.32
N GLU A 91 -10.83 -3.77 2.11
CA GLU A 91 -11.81 -4.21 3.11
C GLU A 91 -13.08 -4.77 2.45
N LEU A 92 -13.60 -4.11 1.41
CA LEU A 92 -14.73 -4.62 0.61
C LEU A 92 -14.43 -6.00 0.04
N ARG A 93 -13.26 -6.18 -0.59
CA ARG A 93 -12.82 -7.50 -1.07
C ARG A 93 -12.75 -8.54 0.06
N ALA A 94 -12.22 -8.16 1.22
CA ALA A 94 -12.11 -9.07 2.37
C ALA A 94 -13.48 -9.55 2.86
N ARG A 95 -14.55 -8.82 2.53
CA ARG A 95 -15.95 -9.16 2.82
C ARG A 95 -16.67 -9.87 1.67
N GLY A 96 -15.95 -10.26 0.62
CA GLY A 96 -16.50 -10.98 -0.54
C GLY A 96 -17.17 -10.09 -1.58
N GLU A 97 -17.01 -8.76 -1.51
CA GLU A 97 -17.56 -7.86 -2.52
C GLU A 97 -16.80 -7.93 -3.84
N ASP A 98 -17.55 -7.89 -4.93
CA ASP A 98 -16.99 -7.79 -6.28
C ASP A 98 -16.47 -6.36 -6.52
N LEU A 99 -15.15 -6.24 -6.61
CA LEU A 99 -14.50 -4.95 -6.84
C LEU A 99 -14.65 -4.44 -8.27
N ASN A 100 -14.97 -5.29 -9.25
CA ASN A 100 -15.06 -4.85 -10.65
C ASN A 100 -16.11 -3.75 -10.83
N LYS A 101 -17.15 -3.72 -9.99
CA LYS A 101 -18.17 -2.66 -9.91
C LYS A 101 -17.61 -1.27 -9.59
N HIS A 102 -16.39 -1.20 -9.05
CA HIS A 102 -15.73 0.03 -8.61
C HIS A 102 -14.50 0.37 -9.45
N VAL A 103 -14.23 -0.35 -10.54
CA VAL A 103 -13.04 -0.11 -11.38
C VAL A 103 -13.07 1.29 -11.99
N GLU A 104 -14.23 1.72 -12.49
CA GLU A 104 -14.43 3.02 -13.12
C GLU A 104 -14.12 4.19 -12.20
N LEU A 105 -14.47 4.07 -10.92
CA LEU A 105 -14.09 5.06 -9.90
C LEU A 105 -12.56 5.24 -9.86
N VAL A 106 -11.82 4.13 -9.84
CA VAL A 106 -10.36 4.16 -9.76
C VAL A 106 -9.75 4.73 -11.04
N LEU A 107 -10.28 4.37 -12.21
CA LEU A 107 -9.83 4.93 -13.48
C LEU A 107 -10.07 6.44 -13.55
N ASN A 108 -11.25 6.91 -13.14
CA ASN A 108 -11.56 8.34 -13.07
C ASN A 108 -10.62 9.08 -12.10
N MET A 109 -10.23 8.46 -10.99
CA MET A 109 -9.25 9.05 -10.08
C MET A 109 -7.85 9.18 -10.71
N LEU A 110 -7.45 8.28 -11.61
CA LEU A 110 -6.19 8.37 -12.35
C LEU A 110 -6.22 9.51 -13.39
N GLU A 111 -7.38 9.85 -13.91
CA GLU A 111 -7.57 10.90 -14.91
C GLU A 111 -7.85 12.29 -14.31
N ALA A 112 -7.95 12.37 -12.98
CA ALA A 112 -8.27 13.59 -12.25
C ALA A 112 -7.21 14.67 -12.43
N ASP A 113 -7.61 15.95 -12.41
CA ASP A 113 -6.70 17.09 -12.63
C ASP A 113 -5.67 17.24 -11.52
N HIS A 114 -6.02 16.83 -10.30
CA HIS A 114 -5.14 16.99 -9.14
C HIS A 114 -4.19 15.79 -8.94
N PRO A 115 -2.85 16.00 -8.82
CA PRO A 115 -1.87 14.93 -8.67
C PRO A 115 -2.11 13.99 -7.48
N TRP A 116 -2.64 14.53 -6.38
CA TRP A 116 -2.88 13.74 -5.17
C TRP A 116 -4.07 12.79 -5.33
N GLN A 117 -5.10 13.16 -6.11
CA GLN A 117 -6.21 12.26 -6.47
C GLN A 117 -5.70 11.12 -7.35
N ARG A 118 -4.86 11.45 -8.34
CA ARG A 118 -4.15 10.46 -9.16
C ARG A 118 -3.29 9.53 -8.31
N ALA A 119 -2.63 10.03 -7.28
CA ALA A 119 -1.82 9.21 -6.38
C ALA A 119 -2.68 8.23 -5.56
N PHE A 120 -3.86 8.65 -5.08
CA PHE A 120 -4.81 7.76 -4.41
C PHE A 120 -5.42 6.73 -5.38
N GLY A 121 -5.79 7.15 -6.59
CA GLY A 121 -6.26 6.26 -7.65
C GLY A 121 -5.20 5.21 -8.00
N TYR A 122 -3.94 5.61 -8.11
CA TYR A 122 -2.84 4.70 -8.39
C TYR A 122 -2.56 3.72 -7.24
N GLY A 123 -2.62 4.19 -6.00
CA GLY A 123 -2.56 3.32 -4.83
C GLY A 123 -3.70 2.30 -4.79
N ALA A 124 -4.92 2.72 -5.17
CA ALA A 124 -6.07 1.83 -5.32
C ALA A 124 -5.87 0.81 -6.44
N LEU A 125 -5.39 1.23 -7.62
CA LEU A 125 -5.10 0.35 -8.75
C LEU A 125 -4.09 -0.74 -8.37
N LEU A 126 -2.96 -0.35 -7.79
CA LEU A 126 -1.88 -1.28 -7.41
C LEU A 126 -2.30 -2.33 -6.37
N SER A 127 -3.27 -1.99 -5.51
CA SER A 127 -3.70 -2.87 -4.40
C SER A 127 -4.96 -3.68 -4.73
N ALA A 128 -5.94 -3.05 -5.36
CA ALA A 128 -7.26 -3.61 -5.65
C ALA A 128 -7.38 -4.15 -7.08
N TYR A 129 -6.52 -3.78 -8.02
CA TYR A 129 -6.61 -4.27 -9.40
C TYR A 129 -5.23 -4.63 -9.96
N PRO A 130 -4.52 -5.58 -9.34
CA PRO A 130 -3.16 -5.93 -9.73
C PRO A 130 -3.06 -6.50 -11.16
N HIS A 131 -4.15 -7.02 -11.72
CA HIS A 131 -4.20 -7.46 -13.11
C HIS A 131 -4.13 -6.26 -14.07
N LEU A 132 -4.87 -5.18 -13.79
CA LEU A 132 -4.86 -3.94 -14.58
C LEU A 132 -3.58 -3.13 -14.39
N ALA A 133 -3.06 -3.12 -13.16
CA ALA A 133 -1.83 -2.40 -12.84
C ALA A 133 -0.62 -2.85 -13.69
N LYS A 134 -0.61 -4.11 -14.14
CA LYS A 134 0.46 -4.67 -14.98
C LYS A 134 0.54 -4.01 -16.35
N ASP A 135 -0.59 -3.51 -16.85
CA ASP A 135 -0.69 -2.89 -18.18
C ASP A 135 -0.39 -1.39 -18.12
N LEU A 136 -0.46 -0.78 -16.93
CA LEU A 136 -0.20 0.63 -16.71
C LEU A 136 1.25 0.90 -16.25
N LYS A 137 2.24 0.31 -16.94
CA LYS A 137 3.66 0.44 -16.58
C LYS A 137 4.17 1.87 -16.76
N GLY A 138 4.94 2.33 -15.78
CA GLY A 138 5.59 3.65 -15.83
C GLY A 138 4.65 4.83 -15.57
N TYR A 139 3.41 4.59 -15.14
CA TYR A 139 2.50 5.66 -14.74
C TYR A 139 3.04 6.44 -13.55
N ARG A 140 3.03 7.77 -13.67
CA ARG A 140 3.51 8.70 -12.67
C ARG A 140 2.37 9.65 -12.31
N PRO A 141 1.78 9.56 -11.10
CA PRO A 141 0.70 10.46 -10.68
C PRO A 141 1.07 11.95 -10.75
N SER A 142 2.36 12.28 -10.71
CA SER A 142 2.89 13.64 -10.80
C SER A 142 3.15 14.13 -12.23
N ALA A 143 2.91 13.32 -13.26
CA ALA A 143 3.00 13.76 -14.65
C ALA A 143 1.87 14.75 -14.99
N SER A 144 1.91 15.30 -16.22
CA SER A 144 0.83 16.15 -16.75
C SER A 144 -0.51 15.40 -16.74
N VAL A 145 -1.61 16.15 -16.73
CA VAL A 145 -2.95 15.55 -16.71
C VAL A 145 -3.20 14.82 -18.03
N GLU A 146 -2.72 15.38 -19.13
CA GLU A 146 -2.81 14.86 -20.49
C GLU A 146 -2.09 13.51 -20.60
N ASP A 147 -0.85 13.40 -20.11
CA ASP A 147 -0.08 12.15 -20.11
C ASP A 147 -0.79 11.06 -19.28
N CYS A 148 -1.40 11.46 -18.16
CA CYS A 148 -2.14 10.54 -17.32
C CYS A 148 -3.40 10.04 -18.03
N ARG A 149 -4.18 10.93 -18.66
CA ARG A 149 -5.39 10.59 -19.42
C ARG A 149 -5.09 9.72 -20.62
N GLU A 150 -4.04 10.01 -21.37
CA GLU A 150 -3.62 9.19 -22.52
C GLU A 150 -3.31 7.74 -22.09
N ARG A 151 -2.55 7.58 -21.00
CA ARG A 151 -2.19 6.26 -20.46
C ARG A 151 -3.40 5.48 -19.96
N VAL A 152 -4.33 6.14 -19.27
CA VAL A 152 -5.55 5.50 -18.77
C VAL A 152 -6.50 5.16 -19.93
N GLY A 153 -6.61 6.02 -20.95
CA GLY A 153 -7.34 5.72 -22.18
C GLY A 153 -6.83 4.44 -22.87
N GLY A 154 -5.50 4.28 -22.94
CA GLY A 154 -4.88 3.05 -23.45
C GLY A 154 -5.17 1.80 -22.61
N LEU A 155 -5.42 1.95 -21.31
CA LEU A 155 -5.84 0.87 -20.42
C LEU A 155 -7.31 0.50 -20.65
N ARG A 156 -8.19 1.50 -20.76
CA ARG A 156 -9.64 1.33 -21.04
C ARG A 156 -9.88 0.58 -22.35
N GLY A 157 -9.15 0.94 -23.41
CA GLY A 157 -9.27 0.30 -24.73
C GLY A 157 -8.86 -1.17 -24.77
N ARG A 158 -8.21 -1.70 -23.72
CA ARG A 158 -7.85 -3.13 -23.61
C ARG A 158 -8.81 -3.93 -22.72
N GLN A 159 -9.75 -3.24 -22.05
CA GLN A 159 -10.79 -3.85 -21.23
C GLN A 159 -12.12 -3.99 -21.96
N ALA A 160 -12.33 -3.20 -23.02
CA ALA A 160 -13.45 -3.34 -23.95
C ALA A 160 -13.21 -4.53 -24.90
#